data_AF-A0A1H1ANM4-F1
#
_entry.id   AF-A0A1H1ANM4-F1
#
_cell.length_a   1.000
_cell.length_b   1.000
_cell.length_c   1.000
_cell.angle_alpha   90.00
_cell.angle_beta   90.00
_cell.angle_gamma   90.00
#
_symmetry.space_group_name_H-M   'P 1'
#
loop_
_entity.id
_entity.type
_entity.pdbx_description
1 polymer ?
#
loop_
_entity_poly.entity_id
_entity_poly.type
_entity_poly.pdbx_seq_one_letter_code
_entity_poly.pdbx_strand_id
1 'polypeptide(L)'
;MGIDWFAFLTVAIVSLVGACFVVAVYSVGLRFWSAADTRAGKYTVREDGTVGPATAGFPLPGSTPPGVRLFRALAVVCFAVCAAAVLYGIYLIVPQFH
;
A
#
# COMPACT_ATOMS: atom_id res chain seq x y z
N MET A 1 15.40 -19.11 37.45
CA MET A 1 14.96 -18.34 36.26
C MET A 1 14.41 -19.34 35.26
N GLY A 2 13.09 -19.52 35.22
CA GLY A 2 12.46 -20.40 34.23
C GLY A 2 12.23 -19.61 32.94
N ILE A 3 12.56 -20.21 31.79
CA ILE A 3 12.21 -19.61 30.49
C ILE A 3 10.70 -19.70 30.32
N ASP A 4 10.07 -18.54 30.12
CA ASP A 4 8.67 -18.49 29.75
C ASP A 4 8.52 -18.68 28.24
N TRP A 5 8.39 -19.94 27.83
CA TRP A 5 8.22 -20.33 26.42
C TRP A 5 7.01 -19.66 25.77
N PHE A 6 5.99 -19.30 26.56
CA PHE A 6 4.79 -18.65 26.06
C PHE A 6 5.05 -17.19 25.64
N ALA A 7 5.98 -16.49 26.30
CA ALA A 7 6.37 -15.13 25.92
C ALA A 7 6.98 -15.09 24.51
N PHE A 8 7.84 -16.04 24.18
CA PHE A 8 8.44 -16.14 22.84
C PHE A 8 7.40 -16.41 21.76
N LEU A 9 6.46 -17.33 22.01
CA LEU A 9 5.37 -17.62 21.06
C LEU A 9 4.50 -16.38 20.81
N THR A 10 4.21 -15.62 21.86
CA THR A 10 3.40 -14.39 21.77
C THR A 10 4.08 -13.36 20.86
N VAL A 11 5.38 -13.10 21.05
CA VAL A 11 6.14 -12.16 20.20
C VAL A 11 6.18 -12.64 18.75
N ALA A 12 6.37 -13.94 18.53
CA ALA A 12 6.38 -14.52 17.18
C ALA A 12 5.04 -14.30 16.46
N ILE A 13 3.91 -14.54 17.14
CA ILE A 13 2.57 -14.34 16.56
C ILE A 13 2.31 -12.85 16.30
N VAL A 14 2.58 -11.98 17.29
CA VAL A 14 2.34 -10.54 17.17
C VAL A 14 3.15 -9.93 16.02
N SER A 15 4.44 -10.28 15.93
CA SER A 15 5.31 -9.80 14.84
C SER A 15 4.87 -10.32 13.47
N LEU A 16 4.49 -11.60 13.37
CA LEU A 16 3.98 -12.18 12.13
C LEU A 16 2.68 -11.49 11.67
N VAL A 17 1.72 -11.33 12.57
CA VAL A 17 0.43 -10.68 12.25
C VAL A 17 0.65 -9.22 11.86
N GLY A 18 1.49 -8.49 12.60
CA GLY A 18 1.84 -7.11 12.27
C GLY A 18 2.51 -6.99 10.90
N ALA A 19 3.46 -7.87 10.59
CA ALA A 19 4.12 -7.90 9.29
C ALA A 19 3.12 -8.21 8.15
N CYS A 20 2.30 -9.25 8.30
CA CYS A 20 1.28 -9.61 7.31
C CYS A 20 0.29 -8.46 7.07
N PHE A 21 -0.14 -7.76 8.12
CA PHE A 21 -1.02 -6.60 8.01
C PHE A 21 -0.38 -5.48 7.19
N VAL A 22 0.84 -5.05 7.54
CA VAL A 22 1.55 -3.98 6.83
C VAL A 22 1.78 -4.35 5.36
N VAL A 23 2.20 -5.58 5.09
CA VAL A 23 2.42 -6.09 3.71
C VAL A 23 1.13 -6.09 2.90
N ALA A 24 0.02 -6.56 3.49
CA ALA A 24 -1.28 -6.59 2.81
C ALA A 24 -1.80 -5.18 2.50
N VAL A 25 -1.78 -4.26 3.48
CA VAL A 25 -2.23 -2.87 3.29
C VAL A 25 -1.38 -2.14 2.26
N TYR A 26 -0.06 -2.31 2.28
CA TYR A 26 0.84 -1.72 1.29
C TYR A 26 0.58 -2.27 -0.12
N SER A 27 0.39 -3.59 -0.25
CA SER A 27 0.08 -4.25 -1.52
C SER A 27 -1.26 -3.77 -2.10
N VAL A 28 -2.27 -3.57 -1.25
CA VAL A 28 -3.56 -2.97 -1.63
C VAL A 28 -3.38 -1.52 -2.11
N GLY A 29 -2.55 -0.73 -1.42
CA GLY A 29 -2.20 0.64 -1.83
C GLY A 29 -1.56 0.67 -3.23
N LEU A 30 -0.60 -0.21 -3.50
CA LEU A 30 0.01 -0.35 -4.83
C LEU A 30 -1.01 -0.75 -5.90
N ARG A 31 -1.95 -1.66 -5.57
CA ARG A 31 -3.02 -2.07 -6.49
C ARG A 31 -3.93 -0.89 -6.85
N PHE A 32 -4.33 -0.08 -5.88
CA PHE A 32 -5.13 1.12 -6.14
C PHE A 32 -4.36 2.17 -6.94
N TRP A 33 -3.06 2.34 -6.67
CA TRP A 33 -2.21 3.26 -7.40
C TRP A 33 -2.05 2.84 -8.87
N SER A 34 -1.77 1.55 -9.11
CA SER A 34 -1.68 0.98 -10.45
C SER A 34 -3.01 1.16 -11.21
N ALA A 35 -4.14 0.85 -10.58
CA ALA A 35 -5.44 1.03 -11.18
C ALA A 35 -5.75 2.52 -11.46
N ALA A 36 -5.24 3.46 -10.66
CA ALA A 36 -5.37 4.90 -10.92
C ALA A 36 -4.55 5.31 -12.16
N ASP A 37 -3.32 4.80 -12.32
CA ASP A 37 -2.47 5.12 -13.46
C ASP A 37 -2.99 4.52 -14.79
N THR A 38 -3.56 3.31 -14.76
CA THR A 38 -4.24 2.73 -15.93
C THR A 38 -5.43 3.61 -16.36
N ARG A 39 -6.24 4.07 -15.40
CA ARG A 39 -7.37 4.98 -15.67
C ARG A 39 -6.94 6.38 -16.09
N ALA A 40 -5.77 6.83 -15.65
CA ALA A 40 -5.19 8.09 -16.09
C ALA A 40 -4.62 8.01 -17.51
N GLY A 41 -4.65 6.82 -18.14
CA GLY A 41 -4.10 6.62 -19.47
C GLY A 41 -2.60 6.86 -19.51
N LYS A 42 -1.84 6.46 -18.48
CA LYS A 42 -0.37 6.47 -18.54
C LYS A 42 0.19 5.22 -19.20
N TYR A 43 -0.48 4.09 -18.98
CA TYR A 43 -0.09 2.77 -19.48
C TYR A 43 -1.36 2.02 -19.92
N THR A 44 -1.28 1.25 -21.00
CA THR A 44 -2.36 0.34 -21.41
C THR A 44 -1.87 -1.10 -21.32
N VAL A 45 -2.68 -1.99 -20.73
CA VAL A 45 -2.41 -3.43 -20.70
C VAL A 45 -3.08 -4.02 -21.92
N ARG A 46 -2.29 -4.51 -22.87
CA ARG A 46 -2.78 -5.18 -24.07
C ARG A 46 -3.23 -6.60 -23.71
N GLU A 47 -4.12 -7.18 -24.52
CA GLU A 47 -4.59 -8.56 -24.34
C GLU A 47 -3.45 -9.59 -24.37
N ASP A 48 -2.34 -9.27 -25.05
CA ASP A 48 -1.11 -10.06 -25.11
C ASP A 48 -0.27 -10.00 -23.81
N GLY A 49 -0.75 -9.32 -22.77
CA GLY A 49 -0.04 -9.12 -21.49
C GLY A 49 1.09 -8.08 -21.54
N THR A 50 1.35 -7.48 -22.71
CA THR A 50 2.35 -6.42 -22.88
C THR A 50 1.82 -5.07 -22.41
N VAL A 51 2.69 -4.27 -21.80
CA VAL A 51 2.38 -2.90 -21.36
C VAL A 51 2.86 -1.92 -22.42
N GLY A 52 1.93 -1.20 -23.05
CA GLY A 52 2.22 -0.20 -24.07
C GLY A 52 2.19 1.23 -23.53
N PRO A 53 2.98 2.16 -24.12
CA PRO A 53 2.80 3.58 -23.87
C PRO A 53 1.40 3.99 -24.32
N ALA A 54 0.76 4.93 -23.60
CA ALA A 54 -0.56 5.44 -23.93
C ALA A 54 -0.59 6.35 -25.18
N THR A 55 0.21 6.03 -26.19
CA THR A 55 0.28 6.69 -27.49
C THR A 55 -0.73 6.14 -28.49
N ALA A 56 -1.52 5.11 -28.14
CA ALA A 56 -2.61 4.58 -28.99
C ALA A 56 -3.87 5.48 -29.05
N GLY A 57 -3.80 6.71 -28.54
CA GLY A 57 -4.87 7.68 -28.57
C GLY A 57 -4.56 8.80 -27.59
N PHE A 58 -4.07 9.92 -28.10
CA PHE A 58 -3.76 11.12 -27.33
C PHE A 58 -4.91 11.43 -26.36
N PRO A 59 -4.71 11.37 -25.02
CA PRO A 59 -5.74 11.82 -24.09
C PRO A 59 -6.08 13.28 -24.42
N LEU A 60 -7.36 13.60 -24.60
CA LEU A 60 -7.80 14.99 -24.72
C LEU A 60 -7.21 15.77 -23.53
N PRO A 61 -6.38 16.80 -23.76
CA PRO A 61 -5.80 17.57 -22.67
C PRO A 61 -6.96 18.21 -21.88
N GLY A 62 -7.18 17.71 -20.66
CA GLY A 62 -8.19 18.26 -19.74
C GLY A 62 -9.22 17.27 -19.17
N SER A 63 -9.46 16.11 -19.79
CA SER A 63 -10.46 15.15 -19.27
C SER A 63 -9.79 14.08 -18.39
N THR A 64 -9.58 14.34 -17.11
CA THR A 64 -9.19 13.26 -16.17
C THR A 64 -10.40 12.34 -15.98
N PRO A 65 -10.34 11.05 -16.34
CA PRO A 65 -11.49 10.17 -16.22
C PRO A 65 -12.04 10.13 -14.79
N PRO A 66 -13.38 10.06 -14.62
CA PRO A 66 -13.99 9.98 -13.30
C PRO A 66 -13.44 8.77 -12.55
N GLY A 67 -13.06 8.96 -11.28
CA GLY A 67 -12.52 7.91 -10.42
C GLY A 67 -10.99 7.89 -10.26
N VAL A 68 -10.20 8.48 -11.16
CA VAL A 68 -8.71 8.53 -11.00
C VAL A 68 -8.33 9.16 -9.66
N ARG A 69 -8.95 10.28 -9.30
CA ARG A 69 -8.70 11.00 -8.04
C ARG A 69 -9.07 10.15 -6.83
N LEU A 70 -10.17 9.41 -6.90
CA LEU A 70 -10.65 8.55 -5.82
C LEU A 70 -9.68 7.38 -5.57
N PHE A 71 -9.31 6.63 -6.61
CA PHE A 71 -8.35 5.53 -6.46
C PHE A 71 -6.99 6.00 -5.96
N ARG A 72 -6.56 7.19 -6.38
CA ARG A 72 -5.32 7.78 -5.90
C ARG A 72 -5.41 8.18 -4.43
N ALA A 73 -6.53 8.77 -4.01
CA ALA A 73 -6.79 9.08 -2.61
C ALA A 73 -6.80 7.81 -1.75
N LEU A 74 -7.48 6.74 -2.19
CA LEU A 74 -7.50 5.45 -1.48
C LEU A 74 -6.10 4.85 -1.34
N ALA A 75 -5.28 4.90 -2.40
CA ALA A 75 -3.89 4.45 -2.34
C ALA A 75 -3.07 5.26 -1.33
N VAL A 76 -3.18 6.59 -1.34
CA VAL A 76 -2.52 7.48 -0.37
C VAL A 76 -2.98 7.16 1.06
N VAL A 77 -4.27 6.91 1.28
CA VAL A 77 -4.80 6.51 2.58
C VAL A 77 -4.16 5.19 3.04
N CYS A 78 -4.07 4.16 2.19
CA CYS A 78 -3.38 2.91 2.53
C CYS A 78 -1.91 3.15 2.93
N PHE A 79 -1.18 3.98 2.19
CA PHE A 79 0.20 4.31 2.53
C PHE A 79 0.32 5.09 3.83
N ALA A 80 -0.60 6.03 4.08
CA ALA A 80 -0.65 6.79 5.34
C ALA A 80 -0.97 5.88 6.53
N VAL A 81 -1.88 4.91 6.38
CA VAL A 81 -2.17 3.91 7.41
C VAL A 81 -0.95 3.03 7.70
N CYS A 82 -0.22 2.57 6.67
CA CYS A 82 1.04 1.86 6.87
C CYS A 82 2.09 2.71 7.59
N ALA A 83 2.29 3.96 7.16
CA ALA A 83 3.22 4.87 7.80
C ALA A 83 2.86 5.11 9.26
N ALA A 84 1.58 5.34 9.56
CA ALA A 84 1.08 5.52 10.93
C ALA A 84 1.32 4.27 11.78
N ALA A 85 1.07 3.07 11.25
CA ALA A 85 1.33 1.82 11.95
C ALA A 85 2.83 1.64 12.30
N VAL A 86 3.73 1.94 11.35
CA VAL A 86 5.18 1.88 11.58
C VAL A 86 5.63 2.93 12.60
N LEU A 87 5.17 4.18 12.46
CA LEU A 87 5.48 5.26 13.41
C LEU A 87 4.99 4.94 14.82
N TYR A 88 3.81 4.34 14.94
CA TYR A 88 3.28 3.87 16.21
C TYR A 88 4.14 2.74 16.80
N GLY A 89 4.61 1.80 15.97
CA GLY A 89 5.57 0.79 16.40
C GLY A 89 6.87 1.41 16.94
N ILE A 90 7.42 2.42 16.26
CA ILE A 90 8.63 3.15 16.71
C ILE A 90 8.37 3.87 18.03
N TYR A 91 7.21 4.52 18.17
CA TYR A 91 6.80 5.19 19.40
C TYR A 91 6.80 4.25 20.61
N LEU A 92 6.36 3.00 20.43
CA LEU A 92 6.36 1.98 21.48
C LEU A 92 7.76 1.41 21.77
N ILE A 93 8.68 1.41 20.80
CA ILE A 93 10.05 0.92 20.99
C ILE A 93 10.92 1.95 21.74
N VAL A 94 10.68 3.25 21.53
CA VAL A 94 11.48 4.32 22.12
C VAL A 94 10.85 4.81 23.43
N PRO A 95 11.41 4.47 24.61
CA PRO A 95 10.85 4.82 25.91
C PRO A 95 10.99 6.30 26.29
N GLN A 96 11.50 7.15 25.40
CA GLN A 96 11.54 8.61 25.60
C GLN A 96 10.36 9.33 24.96
N PHE A 97 9.57 8.62 24.14
CA PHE A 97 8.39 9.18 23.49
C PHE A 97 7.09 8.90 24.26
N HIS A 98 7.11 8.00 25.25
CA HIS A 98 5.97 7.68 26.11
C HIS A 98 6.37 7.49 27.57
#